data_AF-A0A0F9HV76-F1
#
_entry.id   AF-A0A0F9HV76-F1
#
_cell.length_a   1.000
_cell.length_b   1.000
_cell.length_c   1.000
_cell.angle_alpha   90.00
_cell.angle_beta   90.00
_cell.angle_gamma   90.00
#
_symmetry.space_group_name_H-M   'P 1'
#
loop_
_entity.id
_entity.type
_entity.pdbx_description
1 polymer ?
#
loop_
_entity_poly.entity_id
_entity_poly.type
_entity_poly.pdbx_seq_one_letter_code
_entity_poly.pdbx_strand_id
1 'polypeptide(L)'
;MLSKAEWDVIINQGVYPERSKNMSKMTKNKLREIKIYNPHGLATRGQSKLYIGFTPGDNDRMAHYPYWAVVGIGFKVDPDGHWATYGNKQFSINCRAEKIPSLNKAVQWCYDKFHIPTDQWEKDPFGGWQIKGTIQQAKAEGK
;
A
#
# COMPACT_ATOMS: atom_id res chain seq x y z
N MET A 1 13.20 19.39 11.60
CA MET A 1 12.19 19.37 10.52
C MET A 1 12.95 19.48 9.21
N LEU A 2 12.71 18.57 8.27
CA LEU A 2 13.34 18.62 6.94
C LEU A 2 12.65 19.69 6.08
N SER A 3 13.46 20.41 5.31
CA SER A 3 13.04 21.43 4.36
C SER A 3 12.34 20.81 3.14
N LYS A 4 11.56 21.64 2.43
CA LYS A 4 10.84 21.23 1.22
C LYS A 4 11.76 20.66 0.12
N ALA A 5 12.97 21.20 -0.01
CA ALA A 5 13.96 20.71 -0.97
C ALA A 5 14.49 19.31 -0.61
N GLU A 6 14.66 19.02 0.68
CA GLU A 6 15.06 17.69 1.15
C GLU A 6 13.94 16.66 0.91
N TRP A 7 12.68 17.08 1.07
CA TRP A 7 11.52 16.25 0.70
C TRP A 7 11.43 15.97 -0.80
N ASP A 8 11.66 16.97 -1.65
CA ASP A 8 11.64 16.80 -3.10
C ASP A 8 12.75 15.85 -3.60
N VAL A 9 13.90 15.83 -2.92
CA VAL A 9 14.97 14.85 -3.17
C VAL A 9 14.55 13.45 -2.73
N ILE A 10 13.94 13.29 -1.56
CA ILE A 10 13.45 11.98 -1.07
C ILE A 10 12.37 11.40 -1.99
N ILE A 11 11.46 12.25 -2.47
CA ILE A 11 10.34 11.87 -3.36
C ILE A 11 10.85 11.47 -4.75
N ASN A 12 11.87 12.17 -5.28
CA ASN A 12 12.37 11.96 -6.65
C ASN A 12 13.56 10.97 -6.74
N GLN A 13 14.32 10.73 -5.66
CA GLN A 13 15.47 9.82 -5.66
C GLN A 13 15.18 8.42 -5.13
N GLY A 14 13.92 8.11 -4.78
CA GLY A 14 13.52 6.75 -4.44
C GLY A 14 14.23 6.23 -3.19
N VAL A 15 14.00 6.87 -2.05
CA VAL A 15 14.35 6.29 -0.75
C VAL A 15 13.35 5.16 -0.45
N TYR A 16 13.62 4.00 -1.02
CA TYR A 16 13.10 2.75 -0.47
C TYR A 16 13.79 2.51 0.87
N PRO A 17 13.08 2.17 1.95
CA PRO A 17 13.75 1.70 3.15
C PRO A 17 14.65 0.52 2.77
N GLU A 18 15.92 0.60 3.17
CA GLU A 18 16.92 -0.41 2.87
C GLU A 18 16.40 -1.81 3.19
N ARG A 19 16.82 -2.80 2.39
CA ARG A 19 16.54 -4.22 2.64
C ARG A 19 17.07 -4.60 4.02
N SER A 20 16.20 -4.56 5.03
CA SER A 20 16.42 -5.26 6.28
C SER A 20 16.72 -6.73 5.98
N LYS A 21 17.98 -7.15 6.16
CA LYS A 21 18.40 -8.55 6.17
C LYS A 21 17.65 -9.26 7.29
N ASN A 22 17.07 -10.42 7.00
CA ASN A 22 16.48 -11.39 7.94
C ASN A 22 15.06 -11.16 8.48
N MET A 23 14.09 -10.89 7.60
CA MET A 23 12.72 -11.39 7.83
C MET A 23 12.38 -12.38 6.71
N SER A 24 12.10 -13.63 7.08
CA SER A 24 11.61 -14.66 6.15
C SER A 24 10.46 -14.08 5.34
N LYS A 25 10.70 -13.71 4.07
CA LYS A 25 9.68 -13.17 3.18
C LYS A 25 8.57 -14.22 3.08
N MET A 26 7.41 -13.95 3.70
CA MET A 26 6.25 -14.80 3.51
C MET A 26 5.88 -14.78 2.04
N THR A 27 5.79 -15.94 1.42
CA THR A 27 5.30 -16.08 0.06
C THR A 27 3.77 -16.13 0.07
N LYS A 28 3.12 -15.86 -1.06
CA LYS A 28 1.66 -16.05 -1.21
C LYS A 28 1.21 -17.44 -0.76
N ASN A 29 2.01 -18.48 -1.00
CA ASN A 29 1.67 -19.85 -0.62
C ASN A 29 1.63 -20.04 0.90
N LYS A 30 2.61 -19.50 1.64
CA LYS A 30 2.62 -19.54 3.11
C LYS A 30 1.45 -18.76 3.72
N LEU A 31 1.02 -17.67 3.07
CA LEU A 31 -0.18 -16.94 3.49
C LEU A 31 -1.46 -17.76 3.28
N ARG A 32 -1.54 -18.53 2.19
CA ARG A 32 -2.70 -19.38 1.90
C ARG A 32 -2.86 -20.53 2.89
N GLU A 33 -1.77 -21.07 3.42
CA GLU A 33 -1.78 -22.08 4.48
C GLU A 33 -2.55 -21.59 5.72
N ILE A 34 -2.46 -20.28 6.03
CA ILE A 34 -3.20 -19.63 7.13
C ILE A 34 -4.49 -18.92 6.65
N LYS A 35 -5.01 -19.31 5.48
CA LYS A 35 -6.26 -18.80 4.87
C LYS A 35 -6.24 -17.29 4.54
N ILE A 36 -5.07 -16.73 4.20
CA ILE A 36 -4.93 -15.35 3.70
C ILE A 36 -4.66 -15.38 2.19
N TYR A 37 -5.63 -14.91 1.40
CA TYR A 37 -5.63 -15.04 -0.06
C TYR A 37 -5.36 -13.74 -0.84
N ASN A 38 -5.50 -12.58 -0.18
CA ASN A 38 -5.40 -11.27 -0.81
C ASN A 38 -4.90 -10.21 0.20
N PRO A 39 -4.55 -8.98 -0.25
CA PRO A 39 -4.09 -7.91 0.64
C PRO A 39 -5.09 -7.52 1.73
N HIS A 40 -6.39 -7.58 1.41
CA HIS A 40 -7.44 -7.22 2.36
C HIS A 40 -7.47 -8.20 3.53
N GLY A 41 -7.49 -9.51 3.28
CA GLY A 41 -7.44 -10.53 4.31
C GLY A 41 -6.15 -10.49 5.14
N LEU A 42 -5.03 -10.08 4.52
CA LEU A 42 -3.79 -9.84 5.24
C LEU A 42 -3.93 -8.66 6.21
N ALA A 43 -4.47 -7.54 5.75
CA ALA A 43 -4.71 -6.36 6.59
C ALA A 43 -5.70 -6.67 7.72
N THR A 44 -6.81 -7.37 7.44
CA THR A 44 -7.80 -7.77 8.45
C THR A 44 -7.17 -8.65 9.53
N ARG A 45 -6.44 -9.71 9.16
CA ARG A 45 -5.75 -10.61 10.09
C ARG A 45 -4.55 -9.96 10.79
N GLY A 46 -3.93 -8.99 10.16
CA GLY A 46 -2.85 -8.22 10.77
C GLY A 46 -3.35 -7.05 11.61
N GLN A 47 -4.68 -6.92 11.80
CA GLN A 47 -5.34 -5.80 12.48
C GLN A 47 -4.91 -4.41 11.95
N SER A 48 -4.52 -4.35 10.68
CA SER A 48 -4.22 -3.08 10.03
C SER A 48 -5.52 -2.36 9.68
N LYS A 49 -5.55 -1.05 9.95
CA LYS A 49 -6.69 -0.20 9.59
C LYS A 49 -6.75 0.07 8.08
N LEU A 50 -5.62 0.05 7.39
CA LEU A 50 -5.56 0.34 5.95
C LEU A 50 -4.35 -0.30 5.28
N TYR A 51 -4.40 -0.37 3.95
CA TYR A 51 -3.28 -0.82 3.12
C TYR A 51 -3.27 -0.08 1.78
N ILE A 52 -2.14 -0.18 1.07
CA ILE A 52 -1.99 0.37 -0.28
C ILE A 52 -1.93 -0.79 -1.28
N GLY A 53 -2.97 -0.93 -2.12
CA GLY A 53 -3.05 -1.94 -3.17
C GLY A 53 -2.66 -1.40 -4.53
N PHE A 54 -2.03 -2.22 -5.38
CA PHE A 54 -1.83 -1.92 -6.79
C PHE A 54 -2.90 -2.63 -7.63
N THR A 55 -3.61 -1.88 -8.46
CA THR A 55 -4.46 -2.44 -9.50
C THR A 55 -3.77 -2.24 -10.85
N PRO A 56 -3.42 -3.33 -11.57
CA PRO A 56 -2.94 -3.19 -12.94
C PRO A 56 -4.06 -2.65 -13.83
N GLY A 57 -3.69 -1.87 -14.86
CA GLY A 57 -4.64 -1.50 -15.89
C GLY A 57 -5.02 -2.73 -16.71
N ASP A 58 -6.26 -2.78 -17.19
CA ASP A 58 -6.68 -3.82 -18.14
C ASP A 58 -6.07 -3.49 -19.50
N ASN A 59 -5.04 -4.26 -19.89
CA ASN A 59 -4.43 -4.22 -21.20
C ASN A 59 -5.44 -4.65 -22.27
N ASP A 60 -6.37 -3.76 -22.66
CA ASP A 60 -7.16 -3.73 -23.92
C ASP A 60 -8.51 -3.01 -23.77
N ARG A 61 -8.93 -2.65 -22.55
CA ARG A 61 -10.11 -1.79 -22.32
C ARG A 61 -9.66 -0.45 -21.75
N MET A 62 -9.67 0.58 -22.59
CA MET A 62 -9.27 1.97 -22.33
C MET A 62 -9.97 2.70 -21.16
N ALA A 63 -10.63 2.02 -20.21
CA ALA A 63 -11.41 2.64 -19.15
C ALA A 63 -10.68 2.76 -17.80
N HIS A 64 -9.63 1.97 -17.52
CA HIS A 64 -8.95 1.99 -16.22
C HIS A 64 -7.43 2.01 -16.37
N TYR A 65 -6.83 3.18 -16.16
CA TYR A 65 -5.39 3.30 -15.95
C TYR A 65 -4.96 2.48 -14.73
N PRO A 66 -3.74 1.90 -14.71
CA PRO A 66 -3.21 1.33 -13.49
C PRO A 66 -3.20 2.38 -12.37
N TYR A 67 -3.43 1.97 -11.14
CA TYR A 67 -3.45 2.90 -10.00
C TYR A 67 -2.96 2.23 -8.71
N TRP A 68 -2.47 3.06 -7.80
CA TRP A 68 -2.41 2.71 -6.38
C TRP A 68 -3.70 3.12 -5.70
N ALA A 69 -4.22 2.29 -4.81
CA ALA A 69 -5.36 2.63 -3.98
C ALA A 69 -5.02 2.48 -2.51
N VAL A 70 -5.30 3.51 -1.72
CA VAL A 70 -5.39 3.39 -0.26
C VAL A 70 -6.76 2.82 0.06
N VAL A 71 -6.78 1.71 0.77
CA VAL A 71 -7.99 0.95 1.11
C VAL A 71 -8.13 0.88 2.62
N GLY A 72 -9.29 1.28 3.14
CA GLY A 72 -9.64 1.16 4.56
C GLY A 72 -10.27 -0.20 4.86
N ILE A 73 -9.97 -0.75 6.04
CA ILE A 73 -10.61 -1.96 6.56
C ILE A 73 -11.81 -1.56 7.40
N GLY A 74 -13.01 -1.71 6.85
CA GLY A 74 -14.27 -1.41 7.53
C GLY A 74 -14.67 0.08 7.54
N PHE A 75 -13.97 0.94 6.79
CA PHE A 75 -14.33 2.35 6.64
C PHE A 75 -13.91 2.94 5.29
N LYS A 76 -14.55 4.04 4.89
CA LYS A 76 -14.17 4.83 3.71
C LYS A 76 -13.00 5.75 4.07
N VAL A 77 -11.88 5.63 3.37
CA VAL A 77 -10.71 6.51 3.56
C VAL A 77 -10.88 7.86 2.84
N ASP A 78 -11.70 7.89 1.78
CA ASP A 78 -12.09 9.08 1.04
C ASP A 78 -13.62 9.17 1.03
N PRO A 79 -14.24 9.77 2.08
CA PRO A 79 -15.71 9.84 2.22
C PRO A 79 -16.38 10.59 1.08
N ASP A 80 -15.69 11.58 0.52
CA ASP A 80 -16.11 12.41 -0.62
C ASP A 80 -15.73 11.77 -1.97
N GLY A 81 -15.12 10.59 -1.94
CA GLY A 81 -14.73 9.84 -3.13
C GLY A 81 -15.93 9.36 -3.95
N HIS A 82 -15.70 9.18 -5.24
CA HIS A 82 -16.72 8.68 -6.16
C HIS A 82 -17.22 7.29 -5.74
N TRP A 83 -18.52 7.02 -5.86
CA TRP A 83 -19.14 5.76 -5.40
C TRP A 83 -18.45 4.50 -5.95
N ALA A 84 -17.97 4.57 -7.21
CA ALA A 84 -17.28 3.47 -7.88
C ALA A 84 -15.93 3.09 -7.24
N THR A 85 -15.33 3.94 -6.41
CA THR A 85 -14.08 3.61 -5.69
C THR A 85 -14.32 2.95 -4.34
N TYR A 86 -15.58 2.78 -3.92
CA TYR A 86 -15.97 2.23 -2.62
C TYR A 86 -15.38 3.01 -1.42
N GLY A 87 -15.13 4.31 -1.61
CA GLY A 87 -14.50 5.16 -0.59
C GLY A 87 -12.99 4.96 -0.46
N ASN A 88 -12.35 4.32 -1.45
CA ASN A 88 -10.89 4.23 -1.54
C ASN A 88 -10.31 5.48 -2.19
N LYS A 89 -9.09 5.86 -1.77
CA LYS A 89 -8.33 6.92 -2.43
C LYS A 89 -7.46 6.34 -3.53
N GLN A 90 -7.69 6.73 -4.78
CA GLN A 90 -6.92 6.26 -5.93
C GLN A 90 -5.87 7.29 -6.40
N PHE A 91 -4.74 6.77 -6.86
CA PHE A 91 -3.62 7.50 -7.44
C PHE A 91 -3.25 6.84 -8.78
N SER A 92 -3.83 7.37 -9.86
CA SER A 92 -3.64 6.87 -11.22
C SER A 92 -2.19 6.99 -11.69
N ILE A 93 -1.83 6.10 -12.62
CA ILE A 93 -0.51 6.01 -13.24
C ILE A 93 -0.72 6.04 -14.75
N ASN A 94 -0.25 7.10 -15.40
CA ASN A 94 -0.40 7.25 -16.85
C ASN A 94 0.69 6.49 -17.61
N CYS A 95 1.88 6.36 -17.01
CA CYS A 95 3.01 5.66 -17.61
C CYS A 95 3.85 4.91 -16.57
N ARG A 96 4.69 3.98 -17.03
CA ARG A 96 5.52 3.15 -16.13
C ARG A 96 6.41 3.98 -15.20
N ALA A 97 6.92 5.13 -15.66
CA ALA A 97 7.78 6.00 -14.86
C ALA A 97 7.04 6.61 -13.66
N GLU A 98 5.73 6.79 -13.74
CA GLU A 98 4.90 7.34 -12.66
C GLU A 98 4.55 6.33 -11.57
N LYS A 99 4.84 5.03 -11.77
CA LYS A 99 4.44 4.00 -10.80
C LYS A 99 5.00 4.26 -9.39
N ILE A 100 6.27 4.67 -9.29
CA ILE A 100 6.90 4.95 -7.99
C ILE A 100 6.47 6.33 -7.46
N PRO A 101 6.51 7.41 -8.25
CA PRO A 101 5.96 8.70 -7.84
C PRO A 101 4.52 8.64 -7.31
N SER A 102 3.63 7.89 -7.97
CA SER A 102 2.24 7.74 -7.52
C SER A 102 2.13 6.92 -6.22
N LEU A 103 3.03 5.96 -5.98
CA LEU A 103 3.12 5.29 -4.68
C LEU A 103 3.55 6.27 -3.58
N ASN A 104 4.56 7.10 -3.84
CA ASN A 104 5.03 8.10 -2.89
C ASN A 104 3.93 9.11 -2.55
N LYS A 105 3.13 9.51 -3.54
CA LYS A 105 1.92 10.34 -3.31
C LYS A 105 0.90 9.64 -2.41
N ALA A 106 0.67 8.35 -2.60
CA ALA A 106 -0.24 7.57 -1.74
C ALA A 106 0.26 7.48 -0.29
N VAL A 107 1.56 7.22 -0.10
CA VAL A 107 2.20 7.18 1.22
C VAL A 107 2.15 8.55 1.90
N GLN A 108 2.47 9.62 1.17
CA GLN A 108 2.39 10.99 1.68
C GLN A 108 0.96 11.35 2.09
N TRP A 109 -0.04 10.99 1.28
CA TRP A 109 -1.43 11.24 1.61
C TRP A 109 -1.87 10.50 2.89
N CYS A 110 -1.40 9.26 3.10
CA CYS A 110 -1.64 8.55 4.35
C CYS A 110 -0.98 9.24 5.56
N TYR A 111 0.20 9.83 5.38
CA TYR A 111 0.82 10.66 6.41
C TYR A 111 -0.04 11.90 6.72
N ASP A 112 -0.45 12.63 5.69
CA ASP A 112 -1.22 13.88 5.86
C ASP A 112 -2.61 13.63 6.46
N LYS A 113 -3.25 12.49 6.17
CA LYS A 113 -4.62 12.19 6.62
C LYS A 113 -4.71 11.34 7.87
N PHE A 114 -3.80 10.38 8.04
CA PHE A 114 -3.85 9.41 9.13
C PHE A 114 -2.63 9.44 10.04
N HIS A 115 -1.68 10.35 9.79
CA HIS A 115 -0.44 10.49 10.57
C HIS A 115 0.39 9.20 10.61
N ILE A 116 0.30 8.37 9.56
CA ILE A 116 1.12 7.17 9.41
C ILE A 116 2.47 7.59 8.82
N PRO A 117 3.59 7.43 9.54
CA PRO A 117 4.89 7.86 9.03
C PRO A 117 5.27 7.15 7.73
N THR A 118 5.98 7.86 6.85
CA THR A 118 6.34 7.38 5.52
C THR A 118 7.29 6.17 5.54
N ASP A 119 8.05 6.02 6.63
CA ASP A 119 8.92 4.88 6.88
C ASP A 119 8.20 3.69 7.54
N GLN A 120 6.91 3.81 7.90
CA GLN A 120 6.12 2.74 8.55
C GLN A 120 5.38 1.84 7.55
N TRP A 121 5.90 1.71 6.33
CA TRP A 121 5.33 0.87 5.29
C TRP A 121 6.24 -0.30 4.95
N GLU A 122 5.66 -1.49 4.80
CA GLU A 122 6.34 -2.69 4.33
C GLU A 122 5.65 -3.30 3.11
N LYS A 123 6.45 -3.81 2.17
CA LYS A 123 5.94 -4.42 0.95
C LYS A 123 5.31 -5.77 1.25
N ASP A 124 4.08 -5.97 0.80
CA ASP A 124 3.38 -7.24 1.00
C ASP A 124 3.63 -8.26 -0.12
N PRO A 125 3.31 -9.55 0.11
CA PRO A 125 3.52 -10.61 -0.88
C PRO A 125 2.58 -10.53 -2.09
N PHE A 126 1.57 -9.66 -2.07
CA PHE A 126 0.62 -9.45 -3.15
C PHE A 126 1.03 -8.32 -4.11
N GLY A 127 2.09 -7.58 -3.78
CA GLY A 127 2.59 -6.46 -4.59
C GLY A 127 2.08 -5.10 -4.13
N GLY A 128 1.38 -5.06 -2.99
CA GLY A 128 0.96 -3.85 -2.29
C GLY A 128 1.91 -3.49 -1.15
N TRP A 129 1.43 -2.61 -0.26
CA TRP A 129 2.11 -2.16 0.93
C TRP A 129 1.16 -2.18 2.13
N GLN A 130 1.69 -2.62 3.27
CA GLN A 130 1.00 -2.70 4.56
C GLN A 130 1.72 -1.80 5.56
N ILE A 131 1.04 -1.45 6.65
CA ILE A 131 1.69 -0.83 7.79
C ILE A 131 2.66 -1.85 8.41
N LYS A 132 3.87 -1.42 8.77
CA LYS A 132 4.89 -2.29 9.39
C LYS A 132 4.30 -3.07 10.57
N GLY A 133 4.58 -4.37 10.63
CA GLY A 133 4.11 -5.26 11.69
C GLY A 133 2.82 -6.02 11.34
N THR A 134 2.08 -5.57 10.31
CA THR A 134 0.85 -6.25 9.86
C THR A 134 1.12 -7.71 9.47
N ILE A 135 2.21 -7.96 8.74
CA ILE A 135 2.56 -9.32 8.29
C ILE A 135 2.90 -10.22 9.48
N GLN A 136 3.65 -9.69 10.44
CA GLN A 136 4.04 -10.42 11.65
C GLN A 136 2.81 -10.74 12.51
N GLN A 137 1.91 -9.78 12.68
CA GLN A 137 0.66 -9.95 13.43
C GLN A 137 -0.24 -11.01 12.79
N ALA A 138 -0.45 -10.93 11.46
CA ALA A 138 -1.26 -11.91 10.73
C ALA A 138 -0.72 -13.34 10.86
N LYS A 139 0.60 -13.49 10.96
CA LYS A 139 1.25 -14.79 11.20
C LYS A 139 1.01 -15.30 12.63
N ALA A 140 0.95 -14.41 13.62
CA ALA A 140 0.67 -14.79 15.01
C ALA A 140 -0.76 -15.30 15.18
N GLU A 141 -1.74 -14.67 14.50
CA GLU A 141 -3.15 -15.11 14.52
C GLU A 141 -3.43 -16.37 13.68
N GLY A 142 -2.51 -16.75 12.79
CA GLY A 142 -2.64 -17.93 11.94
C GLY A 142 -2.19 -19.24 12.57
N LYS A 143 -1.70 -19.21 13.81
CA LYS A 143 -1.32 -20.38 14.61
C LYS A 143 -2.42 -20.73 15.60
#